data_AF-A0A7Y0XAQ2-F1
#
_entry.id   AF-A0A7Y0XAQ2-F1
#
_cell.length_a   1.000
_cell.length_b   1.000
_cell.length_c   1.000
_cell.angle_alpha   90.00
_cell.angle_beta   90.00
_cell.angle_gamma   90.00
#
_symmetry.space_group_name_H-M   'P 1'
#
loop_
_entity.id
_entity.type
_entity.pdbx_description
1 polymer ?
#
loop_
_entity_poly.entity_id
_entity_poly.type
_entity_poly.pdbx_seq_one_letter_code
_entity_poly.pdbx_strand_id
1 'polypeptide(L)'
;KSLIDLGCYEVSLGDTIGTGTPNRIAAMLEAVMLVAPLRQLAVHFHDTWGQALTNIYQALSMGINTIDSSVAGLGGCPYAHGASGNVATED
;
A
#
# COMPACT_ATOMS: atom_id res chain seq x y z
N LYS A 1 8.08 -5.05 -12.11
CA LYS A 1 9.39 -5.05 -12.81
C LYS A 1 9.44 -4.01 -13.93
N SER A 2 8.52 -4.02 -14.90
CA SER A 2 8.54 -3.11 -16.05
C SER A 2 8.71 -1.62 -15.70
N LEU A 3 8.03 -1.11 -14.67
CA LEU A 3 8.20 0.29 -14.23
C LEU A 3 9.64 0.61 -13.82
N ILE A 4 10.29 -0.29 -13.08
CA ILE A 4 11.69 -0.14 -12.67
C ILE A 4 12.61 -0.21 -13.89
N ASP A 5 12.36 -1.15 -14.80
CA ASP A 5 13.15 -1.29 -16.05
C ASP A 5 13.01 -0.04 -16.95
N LEU A 6 11.87 0.65 -16.90
CA LEU A 6 11.62 1.93 -17.58
C LEU A 6 12.25 3.14 -16.86
N GLY A 7 12.88 2.94 -15.70
CA GLY A 7 13.61 3.98 -14.97
C GLY A 7 12.86 4.61 -13.79
N CYS A 8 11.71 4.08 -13.36
CA CYS A 8 11.10 4.52 -12.11
C CYS A 8 12.06 4.26 -10.94
N TYR A 9 12.36 5.30 -10.15
CA TYR A 9 13.25 5.17 -9.01
C TYR A 9 12.60 4.41 -7.84
N GLU A 10 11.27 4.49 -7.73
CA GLU A 10 10.42 3.83 -6.72
C GLU A 10 9.06 3.47 -7.35
N VAL A 11 8.42 2.43 -6.82
CA VAL A 11 7.08 1.96 -7.20
C VAL A 11 6.23 1.78 -5.96
N SER A 12 5.11 2.51 -5.87
CA SER A 12 4.12 2.34 -4.81
C SER A 12 3.09 1.26 -5.19
N LEU A 13 2.89 0.32 -4.27
CA LEU A 13 2.00 -0.84 -4.44
C LEU A 13 0.64 -0.53 -3.80
N GLY A 14 -0.36 -0.30 -4.65
CA GLY A 14 -1.68 0.18 -4.23
C GLY A 14 -2.72 -0.90 -3.96
N ASP A 15 -3.33 -0.91 -2.77
CA ASP A 15 -4.62 -1.54 -2.49
C ASP A 15 -5.74 -0.50 -2.64
N THR A 16 -6.17 -0.30 -3.89
CA THR A 16 -7.07 0.79 -4.31
C THR A 16 -8.52 0.63 -3.82
N ILE A 17 -8.92 -0.55 -3.39
CA ILE A 17 -10.27 -0.85 -2.90
C ILE A 17 -10.29 -1.28 -1.43
N GLY A 18 -9.13 -1.29 -0.77
CA GLY A 18 -8.97 -1.61 0.66
C GLY A 18 -9.29 -3.05 1.02
N THR A 19 -9.22 -3.99 0.07
CA THR A 19 -9.61 -5.42 0.29
C THR A 19 -8.42 -6.31 0.64
N GLY A 20 -7.23 -5.73 0.73
CA GLY A 20 -6.03 -6.36 1.21
C GLY A 20 -6.18 -6.78 2.66
N THR A 21 -5.55 -7.91 3.00
CA THR A 21 -5.39 -8.39 4.36
C THR A 21 -3.90 -8.67 4.59
N PRO A 22 -3.41 -8.72 5.84
CA PRO A 22 -1.98 -8.90 6.10
C PRO A 22 -1.36 -10.08 5.35
N ASN A 23 -2.03 -11.23 5.31
CA ASN A 23 -1.55 -12.40 4.58
C ASN A 23 -1.47 -12.19 3.06
N ARG A 24 -2.41 -11.42 2.47
CA ARG A 24 -2.39 -11.08 1.04
C ARG A 24 -1.28 -10.09 0.72
N ILE A 25 -1.08 -9.09 1.60
CA ILE A 25 0.02 -8.13 1.47
C ILE A 25 1.37 -8.85 1.57
N ALA A 26 1.52 -9.77 2.51
CA ALA A 26 2.74 -10.57 2.64
C ALA A 26 3.05 -11.36 1.37
N ALA A 27 2.09 -12.13 0.86
CA ALA A 27 2.27 -12.91 -0.36
C ALA A 27 2.59 -12.03 -1.59
N MET A 28 1.96 -10.85 -1.68
CA MET A 28 2.22 -9.89 -2.74
C MET A 28 3.64 -9.31 -2.64
N LEU A 29 4.06 -8.88 -1.46
CA LEU A 29 5.40 -8.33 -1.21
C LEU A 29 6.49 -9.38 -1.45
N GLU A 30 6.30 -10.62 -1.00
CA GLU A 30 7.20 -11.74 -1.30
C GLU A 30 7.42 -11.90 -2.80
N ALA A 31 6.35 -11.88 -3.60
CA ALA A 31 6.43 -11.99 -5.05
C ALA A 31 7.14 -10.78 -5.71
N VAL A 32 6.85 -9.55 -5.24
CA VAL A 32 7.46 -8.34 -5.80
C VAL A 32 8.95 -8.24 -5.44
N MET A 33 9.35 -8.65 -4.24
CA MET A 33 10.74 -8.61 -3.78
C MET A 33 11.66 -9.57 -4.54
N LEU A 34 11.11 -10.58 -5.25
CA LEU A 34 11.88 -11.42 -6.16
C LEU A 34 12.39 -10.67 -7.41
N VAL A 35 11.76 -9.55 -7.76
CA VAL A 35 12.01 -8.83 -9.02
C VAL A 35 12.32 -7.35 -8.83
N ALA A 36 12.22 -6.82 -7.62
CA ALA A 36 12.46 -5.43 -7.28
C ALA A 36 13.21 -5.32 -5.94
N PRO A 37 14.26 -4.48 -5.86
CA PRO A 37 14.94 -4.26 -4.59
C PRO A 37 14.02 -3.49 -3.64
N LEU A 38 14.04 -3.89 -2.37
CA LEU A 38 13.15 -3.35 -1.33
C LEU A 38 13.17 -1.82 -1.22
N ARG A 39 14.36 -1.20 -1.39
CA ARG A 39 14.55 0.27 -1.34
C ARG A 39 13.81 1.06 -2.44
N GLN A 40 13.23 0.37 -3.43
CA GLN A 40 12.46 0.96 -4.53
C GLN A 40 10.96 0.67 -4.39
N LEU A 41 10.51 0.22 -3.22
CA LEU A 41 9.13 -0.14 -2.98
C LEU A 41 8.52 0.77 -1.91
N ALA A 42 7.33 1.26 -2.22
CA ALA A 42 6.42 1.91 -1.30
C ALA A 42 5.09 1.15 -1.26
N VAL A 43 4.23 1.47 -0.28
CA VAL A 43 2.87 0.92 -0.20
C VAL A 43 1.83 2.01 -0.07
N HIS A 44 0.67 1.80 -0.69
CA HIS A 44 -0.49 2.69 -0.62
C HIS A 44 -1.72 1.86 -0.29
N PHE A 45 -2.23 1.94 0.93
CA PHE A 45 -3.37 1.12 1.35
C PHE A 45 -4.57 2.00 1.66
N HIS A 46 -5.71 1.65 1.07
CA HIS A 46 -6.99 2.25 1.42
C HIS A 46 -7.56 1.60 2.68
N ASP A 47 -8.19 2.41 3.52
CA ASP A 47 -8.82 1.97 4.77
C ASP A 47 -10.32 1.70 4.64
N THR A 48 -10.79 1.43 3.41
CA THR A 48 -12.20 1.20 3.10
C THR A 48 -12.85 0.11 3.97
N TRP A 49 -12.07 -0.87 4.42
CA TRP A 49 -12.51 -1.98 5.27
C TRP A 49 -11.74 -2.07 6.60
N GLY A 50 -11.12 -0.98 7.05
CA GLY A 50 -10.40 -0.92 8.33
C GLY A 50 -9.14 -1.78 8.40
N GLN A 51 -8.52 -2.07 7.25
CA GLN A 51 -7.34 -2.94 7.15
C GLN A 51 -6.05 -2.18 6.89
N ALA A 52 -6.08 -0.86 6.70
CA ALA A 52 -4.89 -0.15 6.21
C ALA A 52 -3.75 -0.22 7.24
N LEU A 53 -4.00 0.04 8.52
CA LEU A 53 -2.98 -0.01 9.56
C LEU A 53 -2.38 -1.42 9.76
N THR A 54 -3.21 -2.47 9.72
CA THR A 54 -2.72 -3.85 9.84
C THR A 54 -1.89 -4.26 8.62
N ASN A 55 -2.27 -3.80 7.44
CA ASN A 55 -1.50 -3.97 6.20
C ASN A 55 -0.19 -3.17 6.23
N ILE A 56 -0.18 -1.93 6.74
CA ILE A 56 1.03 -1.12 6.94
C ILE A 56 1.97 -1.82 7.92
N TYR A 57 1.46 -2.31 9.05
CA TYR A 57 2.25 -3.04 10.03
C TYR A 57 2.91 -4.28 9.42
N GLN A 58 2.17 -5.03 8.58
CA GLN A 58 2.72 -6.16 7.85
C GLN A 58 3.83 -5.73 6.89
N ALA A 59 3.63 -4.66 6.12
CA ALA A 59 4.63 -4.14 5.18
C ALA A 59 5.90 -3.66 5.91
N LEU A 60 5.75 -2.93 7.02
CA LEU A 60 6.85 -2.50 7.88
C LEU A 60 7.63 -3.70 8.44
N SER A 61 6.92 -4.73 8.91
CA SER A 61 7.53 -5.97 9.41
C SER A 61 8.33 -6.72 8.33
N MET A 62 8.04 -6.48 7.06
CA MET A 62 8.77 -7.03 5.91
C MET A 62 9.86 -6.08 5.38
N GLY A 63 10.05 -4.93 6.02
CA GLY A 63 11.14 -3.99 5.75
C GLY A 63 10.77 -2.79 4.89
N ILE A 64 9.52 -2.65 4.41
CA ILE A 64 9.07 -1.45 3.69
C ILE A 64 9.21 -0.23 4.60
N ASN A 65 9.69 0.89 4.07
CA ASN A 65 9.95 2.11 4.82
C ASN A 65 9.31 3.38 4.21
N THR A 66 8.62 3.26 3.07
CA THR A 66 7.85 4.34 2.44
C THR A 66 6.37 3.93 2.42
N ILE A 67 5.49 4.76 3.01
CA ILE A 67 4.04 4.53 3.09
C ILE A 67 3.32 5.79 2.61
N ASP A 68 2.40 5.62 1.67
CA ASP A 68 1.50 6.66 1.21
C ASP A 68 0.28 6.75 2.14
N SER A 69 -0.12 7.97 2.48
CA SER A 69 -1.29 8.27 3.32
C SER A 69 -1.92 9.59 2.90
N SER A 70 -3.06 9.94 3.50
CA SER A 70 -3.70 11.24 3.27
C SER A 70 -4.09 11.91 4.58
N VAL A 71 -3.78 13.19 4.73
CA VAL A 71 -4.11 13.96 5.94
C VAL A 71 -5.61 13.88 6.20
N ALA A 72 -6.02 13.63 7.44
CA ALA A 72 -7.39 13.41 7.86
C ALA A 72 -8.17 12.35 7.04
N GLY A 73 -7.46 11.39 6.42
CA GLY A 73 -8.05 10.39 5.55
C GLY A 73 -8.67 10.96 4.27
N LEU A 74 -8.17 12.12 3.78
CA LEU A 74 -8.73 12.77 2.61
C LEU A 74 -8.76 11.84 1.38
N GLY A 75 -9.84 11.96 0.61
CA GLY A 75 -10.10 11.12 -0.54
C GLY A 75 -11.31 10.23 -0.32
N GLY A 76 -11.52 9.30 -1.24
CA GLY A 76 -12.66 8.40 -1.23
C GLY A 76 -12.60 7.48 -2.43
N CYS A 77 -13.23 6.31 -2.32
CA CYS A 77 -13.29 5.38 -3.43
C CYS A 77 -14.52 5.70 -4.30
N PRO A 78 -14.37 6.09 -5.58
CA PRO A 78 -15.53 6.33 -6.46
C PRO A 78 -16.38 5.07 -6.65
N TYR A 79 -15.82 3.89 -6.36
CA TYR A 79 -16.49 2.59 -6.45
C TYR A 79 -17.10 2.10 -5.13
N ALA A 80 -16.84 2.78 -4.00
CA ALA A 80 -17.42 2.45 -2.70
C ALA A 80 -17.99 3.71 -2.05
N HIS A 81 -19.28 3.97 -2.28
CA HIS A 81 -19.99 5.11 -1.70
C HIS A 81 -19.89 5.11 -0.16
N GLY A 82 -19.30 6.16 0.39
CA GLY A 82 -19.16 6.35 1.84
C GLY A 82 -17.93 5.71 2.49
N ALA A 83 -17.07 5.05 1.71
CA ALA A 83 -15.80 4.54 2.22
C ALA A 83 -14.79 5.65 2.50
N SER A 84 -14.01 5.50 3.57
CA SER A 84 -12.93 6.42 4.01
C SER A 84 -11.86 6.66 2.95
N GLY A 85 -11.66 5.75 1.99
CA GLY A 85 -10.64 5.90 0.96
C GLY A 85 -9.25 5.64 1.52
N ASN A 86 -8.40 6.65 1.56
CA ASN A 86 -7.01 6.53 2.03
C ASN A 86 -6.93 6.30 3.54
N VAL A 87 -5.82 5.71 4.00
CA VAL A 87 -5.44 5.76 5.43
C VAL A 87 -5.13 7.20 5.85
N ALA A 88 -5.53 7.59 7.06
CA ALA A 88 -5.19 8.89 7.62
C ALA A 88 -3.70 8.97 7.95
N THR A 89 -3.06 10.11 7.70
CA THR A 89 -1.64 10.32 8.03
C THR A 89 -1.39 10.38 9.54
N GLU A 90 -2.42 10.74 10.30
CA GLU A 90 -2.38 10.91 11.75
C GLU A 90 -2.50 9.60 12.54
N ASP A 91 -2.98 8.55 11.89
CA ASP A 91 -3.13 7.19 12.45
C ASP A 91 -1.82 6.40 12.36
#